data_AF-A0A2S7XN84-F1
#
_entry.id   AF-A0A2S7XN84-F1
#
_cell.length_a   1.000
_cell.length_b   1.000
_cell.length_c   1.000
_cell.angle_alpha   90.00
_cell.angle_beta   90.00
_cell.angle_gamma   90.00
#
_symmetry.space_group_name_H-M   'P 1'
#
loop_
_entity.id
_entity.type
_entity.pdbx_description
1 polymer ?
#
loop_
_entity_poly.entity_id
_entity_poly.type
_entity_poly.pdbx_seq_one_letter_code
_entity_poly.pdbx_strand_id
1 'polypeptide(L)' 'MTQANNQLRIIGGQFRGRRLPFVEQPGLRPTPDRVRETLFNWLAPVICGARCLDAFAGSGALGF' A
#
# COMPACT_ATOMS: atom_id res chain seq x y z
N MET A 1 -0.69 -26.19 4.23
CA MET A 1 -0.40 -24.94 3.50
C MET A 1 -0.63 -23.78 4.47
N THR A 2 0.42 -23.30 5.11
CA THR A 2 0.36 -22.20 6.08
C THR A 2 0.10 -20.91 5.32
N GLN A 3 -1.13 -20.40 5.32
CA GLN A 3 -1.39 -19.03 4.91
C GLN A 3 -0.77 -18.10 5.94
N ALA A 4 0.40 -17.55 5.64
CA ALA A 4 0.92 -16.41 6.37
C ALA A 4 -0.10 -15.27 6.28
N ASN A 5 -0.63 -14.84 7.42
CA ASN A 5 -1.70 -13.86 7.49
C ASN A 5 -1.09 -12.44 7.44
N ASN A 6 -0.33 -12.15 6.39
CA ASN A 6 0.28 -10.85 6.20
C ASN A 6 -0.80 -9.84 5.77
N GLN A 7 -0.91 -8.74 6.53
CA GLN A 7 -1.95 -7.75 6.37
C GLN A 7 -1.36 -6.36 6.16
N LEU A 8 -1.82 -5.68 5.13
CA LEU A 8 -1.56 -4.27 4.87
C LEU A 8 -2.74 -3.44 5.37
N ARG A 9 -2.47 -2.38 6.15
CA ARG A 9 -3.49 -1.40 6.53
C ARG A 9 -3.47 -0.20 5.59
N ILE A 10 -4.65 0.23 5.15
CA ILE A 10 -4.84 1.49 4.43
C ILE A 10 -4.82 2.64 5.45
N ILE A 11 -3.94 3.63 5.24
CA ILE A 11 -3.60 4.64 6.25
C ILE A 11 -4.53 5.85 6.19
N GLY A 12 -5.04 6.22 5.01
CA GLY A 12 -5.85 7.41 4.78
C GLY A 12 -6.85 7.25 3.63
N GLY A 13 -7.53 8.35 3.29
CA GLY A 13 -8.55 8.36 2.22
C GLY A 13 -9.84 7.63 2.59
N GLN A 14 -10.67 7.35 1.58
CA GLN A 14 -11.99 6.73 1.72
C GLN A 14 -11.95 5.34 2.37
N PHE A 15 -10.86 4.59 2.19
CA PHE A 15 -10.71 3.23 2.70
C PHE A 15 -9.86 3.12 3.98
N ARG A 16 -9.63 4.24 4.69
CA ARG A 16 -8.84 4.29 5.92
C ARG A 16 -9.23 3.21 6.91
N GLY A 17 -8.22 2.54 7.47
CA GLY A 17 -8.38 1.51 8.51
C GLY A 17 -8.68 0.11 7.97
N ARG A 18 -9.02 -0.04 6.68
CA ARG A 18 -9.20 -1.35 6.06
C ARG A 18 -7.89 -2.14 6.05
N ARG A 19 -7.99 -3.43 6.36
CA ARG A 19 -6.87 -4.38 6.25
C ARG A 19 -7.05 -5.25 5.02
N LEU A 20 -5.99 -5.38 4.23
CA LEU A 20 -5.96 -6.18 3.02
C LEU A 20 -4.96 -7.33 3.22
N PRO A 21 -5.40 -8.59 3.05
CA PRO A 21 -4.47 -9.72 3.06
C PRO A 21 -3.61 -9.70 1.80
N PHE A 22 -2.37 -10.13 1.90
CA PHE A 22 -1.51 -10.36 0.74
C PHE A 22 -0.71 -11.65 0.89
N VAL A 23 -0.33 -12.24 -0.24
CA VAL A 23 0.42 -13.50 -0.28
C VAL A 23 1.87 -13.22 0.09
N GLU A 24 2.38 -13.93 1.09
CA GLU A 24 3.80 -13.92 1.40
C GLU A 24 4.58 -14.71 0.33
N GLN A 25 5.62 -14.08 -0.22
CA GLN A 25 6.49 -14.70 -1.23
C GLN A 25 7.96 -14.43 -0.88
N PRO A 26 8.88 -15.37 -1.18
CA PRO A 26 10.30 -15.14 -0.99
C PRO A 26 10.77 -13.87 -1.71
N GLY A 27 11.43 -12.97 -0.97
CA GLY A 27 11.91 -11.68 -1.50
C GLY A 27 10.87 -10.55 -1.46
N LEU A 28 9.63 -10.81 -1.03
CA LEU A 28 8.64 -9.75 -0.83
C LEU A 28 9.09 -8.83 0.33
N ARG A 29 9.30 -7.55 0.01
CA ARG A 29 9.62 -6.50 0.98
C ARG A 29 8.48 -5.49 1.01
N PRO A 30 7.48 -5.66 1.89
CA PRO A 30 6.36 -4.73 1.97
C PRO A 30 6.86 -3.33 2.35
N THR A 31 6.30 -2.31 1.71
CA THR A 31 6.63 -0.91 2.00
C THR A 31 6.12 -0.54 3.40
N PRO A 32 6.99 -0.10 4.32
CA PRO A 32 6.58 0.24 5.69
C PRO A 32 5.56 1.39 5.73
N ASP A 33 4.66 1.39 6.71
CA ASP A 33 3.63 2.42 6.91
C ASP A 33 4.20 3.85 6.82
N ARG A 34 5.32 4.12 7.50
CA ARG A 34 5.97 5.43 7.51
C ARG A 34 6.41 5.91 6.13
N VAL A 35 6.87 5.01 5.27
CA VAL A 35 7.30 5.35 3.90
C VAL A 35 6.08 5.75 3.06
N ARG A 36 4.98 5.00 3.21
CA ARG A 36 3.71 5.30 2.54
C ARG A 36 3.14 6.63 3.02
N GLU A 37 3.12 6.88 4.33
CA GLU A 37 2.71 8.18 4.90
C GLU A 37 3.54 9.33 4.34
N THR A 38 4.86 9.19 4.31
CA THR A 38 5.76 10.23 3.81
C THR A 38 5.47 10.54 2.34
N LEU A 39 5.30 9.50 1.50
CA LEU A 39 4.98 9.66 0.09
C LEU A 39 3.64 10.36 -0.12
N PHE A 40 2.58 9.91 0.54
CA PHE A 40 1.25 10.52 0.38
C PHE A 40 1.16 11.92 0.98
N ASN A 41 1.96 12.25 2.00
CA ASN A 41 2.11 13.63 2.47
C ASN A 41 2.74 14.53 1.40
N TRP A 42 3.75 14.06 0.68
CA TRP A 42 4.34 14.81 -0.44
C TRP A 42 3.38 14.96 -1.62
N LEU A 43 2.59 13.92 -1.92
CA LEU A 43 1.63 13.92 -3.02
C LEU A 43 0.30 14.61 -2.68
N ALA A 44 0.04 14.96 -1.42
CA ALA A 44 -1.23 15.51 -0.97
C ALA A 44 -1.80 16.66 -1.85
N PRO A 45 -0.99 17.61 -2.36
CA PRO A 45 -1.51 18.69 -3.21
C PRO A 45 -1.98 18.25 -4.60
N VAL A 46 -1.53 17.09 -5.08
CA VAL A 46 -1.70 16.65 -6.49
C VAL A 46 -2.40 15.30 -6.64
N ILE A 47 -2.60 14.55 -5.55
CA ILE A 47 -3.10 13.17 -5.61
C ILE A 47 -4.58 13.07 -5.98
N CYS A 48 -5.37 14.10 -5.65
CA CYS A 48 -6.81 14.12 -5.95
C CYS A 48 -7.06 14.17 -7.45
N GLY A 49 -7.67 13.12 -8.00
CA GLY A 49 -7.97 13.01 -9.44
C GLY A 49 -6.77 12.64 -10.31
N ALA A 50 -5.62 12.33 -9.71
CA ALA A 50 -4.44 11.91 -10.46
C ALA A 50 -4.65 10.55 -11.13
N ARG A 51 -4.03 10.37 -12.30
CA ARG A 51 -3.84 9.06 -12.92
C ARG A 51 -2.50 8.50 -12.47
N CYS A 52 -2.53 7.45 -11.66
CA CYS A 52 -1.33 6.83 -11.10
C CYS A 52 -0.97 5.54 -11.84
N LEU A 53 0.32 5.33 -12.07
CA LEU A 53 0.90 4.06 -12.52
C LEU A 53 1.81 3.55 -11.42
N ASP A 54 1.51 2.36 -10.90
CA ASP A 54 2.42 1.62 -10.02
C ASP A 54 3.06 0.47 -10.83
N ALA A 55 4.22 0.75 -11.42
CA ALA A 55 4.91 -0.17 -12.32
C ALA A 55 5.41 -1.45 -11.63
N PHE A 56 5.53 -1.43 -10.29
CA PHE A 56 6.03 -2.55 -9.49
C PHE A 56 5.16 -2.77 -8.25
N ALA A 57 3.84 -2.80 -8.45
CA ALA A 57 2.86 -2.83 -7.38
C ALA A 57 3.13 -3.90 -6.31
N GLY A 58 3.58 -5.09 -6.70
CA GLY A 58 3.93 -6.17 -5.75
C GLY A 58 2.76 -6.47 -4.81
N SER A 59 2.92 -6.18 -3.50
CA SER A 59 1.84 -6.27 -2.49
C SER A 59 0.68 -5.28 -2.69
N GLY A 60 0.78 -4.38 -3.68
CA GLY A 60 -0.13 -3.30 -4.05
C GLY A 60 -0.17 -2.12 -3.08
N ALA A 61 0.70 -2.10 -2.08
CA ALA A 61 0.70 -1.17 -0.94
C ALA A 61 0.53 0.34 -1.25
N LEU A 62 0.81 0.76 -2.49
CA LEU A 62 0.74 2.14 -2.98
C LEU A 62 -0.39 2.41 -3.99
N GLY A 63 -0.86 1.41 -4.74
CA GLY A 63 -1.73 1.60 -5.90
C GLY A 63 -3.20 1.18 -5.73
N PHE A 64 -3.62 0.73 -4.53
CA PHE A 64 -4.98 0.25 -4.26
C PHE A 64 -6.05 1.36 -4.19
#